data_AF-A0A954FYF2-F1
#
_entry.id   AF-A0A954FYF2-F1
#
_cell.length_a   1.000
_cell.length_b   1.000
_cell.length_c   1.000
_cell.angle_alpha   90.00
_cell.angle_beta   90.00
_cell.angle_gamma   90.00
#
_symmetry.space_group_name_H-M   'P 1'
#
loop_
_entity.id
_entity.type
_entity.pdbx_description
1 polymer ?
#
loop_
_entity_poly.entity_id
_entity_poly.type
_entity_poly.pdbx_seq_one_letter_code
_entity_poly.pdbx_strand_id
1 'polypeptide(L)'
;MSHFLIYVQGIKTLPDVGLDHLLDGHMSVPVSEGPDGNGGTIYAWPTATDNRMNYLPDEQTWVPSVKQGDLESGSYWFGYWKDRKPTPGELARSNQCQGVYIKMFDGNEWQIPYVERLPASLKKVNDGTVERKLHERYYDIFL
;
A
#
# COMPACT_ATOMS: atom_id res chain seq x y z
N MET A 1 -3.01 15.04 0.77
CA MET A 1 -1.64 15.25 1.29
C MET A 1 -1.26 13.97 1.96
N SER A 2 -0.32 13.19 1.43
CA SER A 2 -0.06 11.84 1.94
C SER A 2 1.03 11.87 3.01
N HIS A 3 0.74 11.28 4.17
CA HIS A 3 1.70 11.24 5.28
C HIS A 3 2.41 9.89 5.42
N PHE A 4 2.45 9.13 4.32
CA PHE A 4 3.13 7.84 4.24
C PHE A 4 4.30 7.89 3.26
N LEU A 5 5.18 6.91 3.42
CA LEU A 5 6.38 6.68 2.62
C LEU A 5 6.37 5.22 2.15
N ILE A 6 7.00 4.95 1.02
CA ILE A 6 7.30 3.59 0.59
C ILE A 6 8.81 3.46 0.42
N TYR A 7 9.43 2.45 1.03
CA TYR A 7 10.82 2.11 0.77
C TYR A 7 10.88 0.84 -0.07
N VAL A 8 11.70 0.87 -1.12
CA VAL A 8 11.98 -0.28 -1.98
C VAL A 8 13.48 -0.53 -1.99
N GLN A 9 13.89 -1.76 -1.68
CA GLN A 9 15.29 -2.14 -1.55
C GLN A 9 16.00 -2.24 -2.90
N GLY A 10 17.26 -1.78 -2.94
CA GLY A 10 18.15 -1.96 -4.08
C GLY A 10 17.70 -1.16 -5.31
N ILE A 11 17.71 -1.82 -6.47
CA ILE A 11 17.39 -1.22 -7.78
C ILE A 11 15.93 -1.42 -8.20
N LYS A 12 15.11 -2.06 -7.35
CA LYS A 12 13.69 -2.30 -7.63
C LYS A 12 12.91 -0.98 -7.55
N THR A 13 11.79 -0.95 -8.26
CA THR A 13 10.88 0.19 -8.37
C THR A 13 9.49 -0.16 -7.83
N LEU A 14 8.60 0.84 -7.71
CA LEU A 14 7.21 0.62 -7.29
C LEU A 14 6.48 -0.45 -8.16
N PRO A 15 6.60 -0.46 -9.50
CA PRO A 15 6.05 -1.54 -10.33
C PRO A 15 6.59 -2.93 -10.01
N ASP A 16 7.90 -3.06 -9.74
CA ASP A 16 8.52 -4.36 -9.43
C ASP A 16 7.98 -5.00 -8.15
N VAL A 17 7.30 -4.21 -7.32
CA VAL A 17 6.69 -4.62 -6.05
C VAL A 17 5.17 -4.50 -6.05
N GLY A 18 4.54 -4.34 -7.21
CA GLY A 18 3.07 -4.32 -7.37
C GLY A 18 2.39 -3.03 -6.89
N LEU A 19 3.12 -1.91 -6.89
CA LEU A 19 2.65 -0.59 -6.45
C LEU A 19 2.62 0.43 -7.59
N ASP A 20 2.44 -0.03 -8.83
CA ASP A 20 2.30 0.79 -10.05
C ASP A 20 1.21 1.87 -9.93
N HIS A 21 0.12 1.58 -9.25
CA HIS A 21 -0.97 2.52 -8.99
C HIS A 21 -0.58 3.75 -8.15
N LEU A 22 0.62 3.77 -7.56
CA LEU A 22 1.15 4.89 -6.79
C LEU A 22 2.15 5.75 -7.59
N LEU A 23 2.35 5.47 -8.89
CA LEU A 23 3.31 6.21 -9.71
C LEU A 23 2.97 7.69 -9.90
N ASP A 24 1.72 8.10 -9.74
CA ASP A 24 1.35 9.50 -9.91
C ASP A 24 1.73 10.36 -8.69
N GLY A 25 2.25 11.55 -8.95
CA GLY A 25 2.57 12.57 -7.93
C GLY A 25 3.68 12.21 -6.94
N HIS A 26 4.40 11.09 -7.14
CA HIS A 26 5.49 10.71 -6.24
C HIS A 26 6.77 11.52 -6.53
N MET A 27 7.57 11.69 -5.48
CA MET A 27 8.98 12.01 -5.56
C MET A 27 9.76 10.83 -4.97
N SER A 28 11.00 10.65 -5.43
CA SER A 28 11.88 9.60 -4.93
C SER A 28 13.23 10.15 -4.49
N VAL A 29 13.78 9.55 -3.44
CA VAL A 29 15.09 9.89 -2.89
C VAL A 29 15.87 8.59 -2.67
N PRO A 30 17.05 8.43 -3.28
CA PRO A 30 17.91 7.29 -2.99
C PRO A 30 18.47 7.40 -1.57
N VAL A 31 18.54 6.29 -0.86
CA VAL A 31 19.09 6.21 0.50
C VAL A 31 20.13 5.09 0.57
N SER A 32 21.21 5.33 1.32
CA SER A 32 22.24 4.31 1.57
C SER A 32 21.81 3.27 2.60
N GLU A 33 20.84 3.61 3.44
CA GLU A 33 20.30 2.77 4.49
C GLU A 33 18.80 3.06 4.65
N GLY A 34 18.00 2.01 4.70
CA GLY A 34 16.55 2.04 4.89
C GLY A 34 16.11 1.21 6.10
N PRO A 35 14.79 0.95 6.25
CA PRO A 35 14.22 0.24 7.40
C PRO A 35 14.71 -1.20 7.59
N ASP A 36 15.30 -1.81 6.58
CA ASP A 36 15.90 -3.15 6.61
C ASP A 36 17.45 -3.11 6.73
N GLY A 37 18.04 -1.93 6.91
CA GLY A 37 19.49 -1.72 6.95
C GLY A 37 20.17 -1.70 5.58
N ASN A 38 19.42 -1.81 4.47
CA ASN A 38 19.99 -1.85 3.13
C ASN A 38 19.75 -0.55 2.36
N GLY A 39 20.57 -0.31 1.33
CA GLY A 39 20.36 0.79 0.40
C GLY A 39 19.17 0.56 -0.53
N GLY A 40 18.52 1.63 -0.95
CA GLY A 40 17.33 1.58 -1.79
C GLY A 40 16.78 2.95 -2.11
N THR A 41 15.47 3.01 -2.36
CA THR A 41 14.76 4.24 -2.73
C THR A 41 13.56 4.45 -1.81
N ILE A 42 13.44 5.66 -1.26
CA ILE A 42 12.22 6.12 -0.59
C ILE A 42 11.37 6.89 -1.58
N TYR A 43 10.09 6.57 -1.61
CA TYR A 43 9.03 7.23 -2.36
C TYR A 43 8.11 7.98 -1.39
N ALA A 44 7.76 9.21 -1.75
CA ALA A 44 6.89 10.10 -0.97
C ALA A 44 6.00 10.93 -1.89
N TRP A 45 4.91 11.48 -1.36
CA TRP A 45 3.98 12.36 -2.10
C TRP A 45 3.90 13.72 -1.42
N PRO A 46 4.97 14.53 -1.52
CA PRO A 46 5.05 15.81 -0.83
C PRO A 46 4.06 16.82 -1.41
N THR A 47 3.82 17.86 -0.64
CA THR A 47 2.99 19.00 -1.01
C THR A 47 3.77 20.30 -0.78
N ALA A 48 3.20 21.43 -1.18
CA ALA A 48 3.82 22.74 -0.97
C ALA A 48 4.11 23.06 0.52
N THR A 49 3.40 22.41 1.46
CA THR A 49 3.52 22.69 2.90
C THR A 49 4.14 21.54 3.71
N ASP A 50 4.35 20.37 3.12
CA ASP A 50 5.05 19.23 3.74
C ASP A 50 5.87 18.51 2.68
N ASN A 51 7.19 18.60 2.79
CA ASN A 51 8.17 18.05 1.85
C ASN A 51 9.10 17.02 2.50
N ARG A 52 8.67 16.41 3.61
CA ARG A 52 9.48 15.43 4.34
C ARG A 52 9.56 14.11 3.56
N MET A 53 10.78 13.73 3.14
CA MET A 53 11.02 12.53 2.33
C MET A 53 12.25 11.72 2.77
N ASN A 54 12.96 12.19 3.79
CA ASN A 54 14.18 11.56 4.27
C ASN A 54 13.87 10.32 5.11
N TYR A 55 14.80 9.38 5.16
CA TYR A 55 14.77 8.30 6.15
C TYR A 55 15.12 8.87 7.53
N LEU A 56 14.16 8.89 8.45
CA LEU A 56 14.30 9.35 9.83
C LEU A 56 13.67 8.30 10.76
N PRO A 57 14.37 7.19 11.08
CA PRO A 57 13.79 6.03 11.76
C PRO A 57 13.21 6.36 13.15
N ASP A 58 13.76 7.35 13.84
CA ASP A 58 13.25 7.78 15.15
C ASP A 58 11.91 8.54 15.04
N GLU A 59 11.62 9.14 13.88
CA GLU A 59 10.40 9.89 13.62
C GLU A 59 9.37 9.08 12.83
N GLN A 60 9.76 7.91 12.32
CA GLN A 60 8.97 7.09 11.41
C GLN A 60 8.67 5.71 11.99
N THR A 61 7.52 5.17 11.63
CA THR A 61 7.23 3.75 11.82
C THR A 61 7.31 3.07 10.47
N TRP A 62 8.00 1.93 10.42
CA TRP A 62 8.17 1.13 9.21
C TRP A 62 7.63 -0.28 9.40
N VAL A 63 6.83 -0.74 8.44
CA VAL A 63 6.20 -2.06 8.44
C VAL A 63 6.55 -2.76 7.12
N PRO A 64 7.14 -3.97 7.15
CA PRO A 64 7.43 -4.70 5.92
C PRO A 64 6.13 -5.16 5.26
N SER A 65 6.12 -5.21 3.93
CA SER A 65 5.02 -5.77 3.18
C SER A 65 4.79 -7.24 3.56
N VAL A 66 3.53 -7.68 3.55
CA VAL A 66 3.20 -9.10 3.67
C VAL A 66 3.46 -9.81 2.34
N LYS A 67 3.55 -11.15 2.37
CA LYS A 67 3.63 -11.98 1.15
C LYS A 67 2.36 -11.77 0.29
N GLN A 68 2.54 -11.52 -1.00
CA GLN A 68 1.43 -11.31 -1.94
C GLN A 68 1.77 -11.90 -3.32
N GLY A 69 1.05 -12.94 -3.74
CA GLY A 69 1.37 -13.65 -4.98
C GLY A 69 2.80 -14.18 -4.95
N ASP A 70 3.59 -13.83 -5.96
CA ASP A 70 5.01 -14.19 -6.07
C ASP A 70 5.94 -13.24 -5.32
N LEU A 71 5.42 -12.15 -4.73
CA LEU A 71 6.21 -11.22 -3.93
C LEU A 71 6.35 -11.76 -2.51
N GLU A 72 7.60 -11.96 -2.09
CA GLU A 72 7.91 -12.36 -0.71
C GLU A 72 7.64 -11.21 0.29
N SER A 73 7.47 -11.58 1.56
CA SER A 73 7.37 -10.60 2.65
C SER A 73 8.61 -9.70 2.66
N GLY A 74 8.42 -8.40 2.88
CA GLY A 74 9.51 -7.42 2.84
C GLY A 74 9.96 -7.02 1.44
N SER A 75 9.20 -7.35 0.39
CA SER A 75 9.47 -6.85 -0.97
C SER A 75 9.47 -5.32 -1.04
N TYR A 76 8.68 -4.66 -0.18
CA TYR A 76 8.77 -3.23 0.10
C TYR A 76 8.44 -2.97 1.58
N TRP A 77 8.63 -1.73 2.02
CA TRP A 77 8.27 -1.29 3.36
C TRP A 77 7.33 -0.09 3.30
N PHE A 78 6.28 -0.13 4.12
CA PHE A 78 5.38 0.98 4.34
C PHE A 78 5.84 1.80 5.54
N GLY A 79 6.10 3.08 5.31
CA GLY A 79 6.52 4.05 6.31
C GLY A 79 5.44 5.08 6.60
N TYR A 80 5.41 5.61 7.82
CA TYR A 80 4.63 6.81 8.13
C TYR A 80 5.23 7.62 9.28
N TRP A 81 4.95 8.92 9.30
CA TRP A 81 5.41 9.83 10.34
C TRP A 81 4.64 9.60 11.65
N LYS A 82 5.37 9.47 12.78
CA LYS A 82 4.77 9.18 14.10
C LYS A 82 3.89 10.32 14.60
N ASP A 83 4.27 11.57 14.30
CA ASP A 83 3.53 12.78 14.66
C ASP A 83 2.29 13.00 13.79
N ARG A 84 2.20 12.31 12.65
CA ARG A 84 1.13 12.47 11.68
C ARG A 84 0.88 11.18 10.92
N LYS A 85 0.03 10.33 11.51
CA LYS A 85 -0.41 9.09 10.88
C LYS A 85 -1.23 9.38 9.61
N PRO A 86 -1.11 8.56 8.57
CA PRO A 86 -1.91 8.71 7.37
C PRO A 86 -3.38 8.49 7.67
N THR A 87 -4.22 9.27 6.99
CA THR A 87 -5.68 9.16 7.10
C THR A 87 -6.22 8.09 6.14
N PRO A 88 -7.43 7.54 6.36
CA PRO A 88 -8.04 6.62 5.40
C PRO A 88 -8.14 7.20 3.99
N GLY A 89 -8.43 8.49 3.86
CA GLY A 89 -8.50 9.18 2.57
C GLY A 89 -7.16 9.25 1.83
N GLU A 90 -6.05 9.27 2.55
CA GLU A 90 -4.71 9.22 1.94
C GLU A 90 -4.32 7.82 1.48
N LEU A 91 -4.81 6.79 2.17
CA LEU A 91 -4.56 5.39 1.83
C LEU A 91 -5.59 4.83 0.86
N ALA A 92 -6.67 5.57 0.59
CA ALA A 92 -7.69 5.20 -0.35
C ALA A 92 -7.10 5.16 -1.78
N ARG A 93 -7.40 4.08 -2.50
CA ARG A 93 -7.13 4.03 -3.94
C ARG A 93 -8.01 5.03 -4.67
N SER A 94 -7.52 5.56 -5.80
CA SER A 94 -8.30 6.46 -6.66
C SER A 94 -9.65 5.85 -7.09
N ASN A 95 -9.66 4.55 -7.37
CA ASN A 95 -10.85 3.79 -7.74
C ASN A 95 -11.24 2.81 -6.63
N GLN A 96 -12.20 3.20 -5.80
CA GLN A 96 -12.77 2.33 -4.76
C GLN A 96 -14.08 1.69 -5.24
N CYS A 97 -14.31 0.44 -4.84
CA CYS A 97 -15.63 -0.17 -4.96
C CYS A 97 -16.60 0.50 -4.00
N GLN A 98 -17.86 0.63 -4.42
CA GLN A 98 -18.92 1.11 -3.52
C GLN A 98 -18.98 0.23 -2.26
N GLY A 99 -19.19 0.88 -1.12
CA GLY A 99 -19.20 0.22 0.18
C GLY A 99 -19.91 1.02 1.25
N VAL A 100 -19.74 0.57 2.49
CA VAL A 100 -20.25 1.19 3.71
C VAL A 100 -19.07 1.71 4.55
N TYR A 101 -19.24 2.86 5.19
CA TYR A 101 -18.25 3.37 6.13
C TYR A 101 -18.44 2.70 7.49
N ILE A 102 -17.35 2.14 8.03
CA ILE A 102 -17.32 1.49 9.34
C ILE A 102 -16.22 2.11 10.17
N LYS A 103 -16.55 2.52 11.40
CA LYS A 103 -15.56 2.99 12.38
C LYS A 103 -14.76 1.80 12.92
N MET A 104 -13.45 1.80 12.69
CA MET A 104 -12.54 0.76 13.15
C MET A 104 -11.88 1.12 14.48
N PHE A 105 -11.11 0.19 15.07
CA PHE A 105 -10.45 0.36 16.37
C PHE A 105 -9.37 1.44 16.39
N ASP A 106 -8.89 1.88 15.23
CA ASP A 106 -7.99 3.03 15.09
C ASP A 106 -8.73 4.39 15.24
N GLY A 107 -10.05 4.35 15.39
CA GLY A 107 -10.92 5.52 15.54
C GLY A 107 -11.35 6.14 14.21
N ASN A 108 -10.84 5.65 13.08
CA ASN A 108 -11.14 6.17 11.75
C ASN A 108 -12.32 5.44 11.10
N GLU A 109 -13.00 6.13 10.17
CA GLU A 109 -13.99 5.50 9.29
C GLU A 109 -13.31 4.97 8.03
N TRP A 110 -13.48 3.67 7.79
CA TRP A 110 -12.96 2.98 6.62
C TRP A 110 -14.11 2.57 5.70
N GLN A 111 -13.98 2.84 4.40
CA GLN A 111 -14.93 2.33 3.43
C GLN A 111 -14.69 0.84 3.19
N ILE A 112 -15.64 0.01 3.61
CA ILE A 112 -15.62 -1.43 3.40
C ILE A 112 -16.49 -1.76 2.19
N PRO A 113 -15.91 -2.31 1.11
CA PRO A 113 -16.64 -2.58 -0.12
C PRO A 113 -17.73 -3.64 0.12
N TYR A 114 -18.84 -3.48 -0.59
CA TYR A 114 -19.86 -4.52 -0.61
C TYR A 114 -19.31 -5.79 -1.29
N VAL A 115 -19.60 -6.96 -0.73
CA VAL A 115 -19.01 -8.24 -1.20
C VAL A 115 -19.39 -8.52 -2.65
N GLU A 116 -20.62 -8.19 -3.06
CA GLU A 116 -21.12 -8.30 -4.44
C GLU A 116 -20.47 -7.31 -5.43
N ARG A 117 -19.74 -6.32 -4.91
CA ARG A 117 -18.96 -5.36 -5.68
C ARG A 117 -17.48 -5.72 -5.76
N LEU A 118 -17.01 -6.69 -4.97
CA LEU A 118 -15.62 -7.11 -5.04
C LEU A 118 -15.31 -7.77 -6.39
N PRO A 119 -14.11 -7.52 -6.92
CA PRO A 119 -13.72 -8.05 -8.21
C PRO A 119 -13.46 -9.55 -8.17
N ALA A 120 -13.12 -10.12 -7.02
CA ALA A 120 -12.98 -11.55 -6.86
C ALA A 120 -13.80 -12.07 -5.69
N SER A 121 -14.40 -13.24 -5.86
CA SER A 121 -14.97 -14.02 -4.77
C SER A 121 -14.01 -15.10 -4.33
N LEU A 122 -13.93 -15.32 -3.02
CA LEU A 122 -13.23 -16.46 -2.44
C LEU A 122 -14.26 -17.55 -2.16
N LYS A 123 -14.10 -18.70 -2.80
CA LYS A 123 -14.97 -19.85 -2.62
C LYS A 123 -14.18 -20.96 -1.94
N LYS A 124 -14.64 -21.40 -0.78
CA LYS A 124 -14.09 -22.62 -0.17
C LYS A 124 -14.56 -23.83 -0.98
N VAL A 125 -13.62 -24.63 -1.47
CA VAL A 125 -13.91 -25.88 -2.17
C VAL A 125 -13.88 -27.06 -1.20
N ASN A 126 -14.42 -28.21 -1.61
CA ASN A 126 -14.72 -29.33 -0.72
C ASN A 126 -13.49 -29.94 -0.02
N ASP A 127 -12.30 -29.77 -0.58
CA ASP A 127 -11.04 -30.22 0.01
C ASP A 127 -10.49 -29.26 1.10
N GLY A 128 -11.22 -28.18 1.39
CA GLY A 128 -10.84 -27.17 2.38
C GLY A 128 -9.96 -26.05 1.83
N THR A 129 -9.52 -26.12 0.57
CA THR A 129 -8.79 -25.04 -0.09
C THR A 129 -9.73 -23.90 -0.50
N VAL A 130 -9.15 -22.73 -0.82
CA VAL A 130 -9.90 -21.55 -1.22
C VAL A 130 -9.58 -21.25 -2.69
N GLU A 131 -10.61 -21.31 -3.53
CA GLU A 131 -10.54 -20.90 -4.92
C GLU A 131 -10.87 -19.41 -5.03
N ARG A 132 -9.99 -18.64 -5.67
CA ARG A 132 -10.25 -17.24 -6.02
C ARG A 132 -10.83 -17.19 -7.42
N LYS A 133 -12.08 -16.74 -7.55
CA LYS A 133 -12.69 -16.48 -8.85
C LYS A 133 -12.81 -14.98 -9.08
N LEU A 134 -12.05 -14.46 -10.05
CA LEU A 134 -12.22 -13.09 -10.53
C LEU A 134 -13.55 -13.03 -11.32
N HIS A 135 -14.36 -12.03 -11.04
CA HIS A 135 -15.61 -11.75 -11.74
C HIS A 135 -15.26 -11.15 -13.12
N GLU A 136 -15.87 -11.68 -14.18
CA GLU A 136 -15.50 -11.41 -15.58
C GLU A 136 -15.43 -9.91 -15.92
N ARG A 137 -16.36 -9.10 -15.40
CA ARG A 137 -16.40 -7.64 -15.56
C ARG A 137 -15.16 -6.86 -15.04
N TYR A 138 -14.19 -7.53 -14.42
CA TYR A 138 -12.97 -6.92 -13.90
C TYR A 138 -11.70 -7.57 -14.46
N TYR A 139 -11.81 -8.41 -15.48
CA TYR A 139 -10.64 -9.04 -16.11
C TYR A 139 -9.70 -7.98 -16.69
N ASP A 140 -10.24 -6.91 -17.26
CA ASP A 140 -9.51 -5.77 -17.81
C ASP A 140 -8.79 -4.88 -16.79
N ILE A 141 -9.02 -5.07 -15.47
CA ILE A 141 -8.46 -4.24 -14.40
C ILE A 141 -7.43 -4.99 -13.54
N PHE A 142 -7.53 -6.31 -13.44
CA PHE A 142 -6.70 -7.13 -12.52
C PHE A 142 -5.99 -8.31 -13.21
N LEU A 143 -5.75 -8.20 -14.52
CA LEU A 143 -4.89 -9.12 -15.29
C LEU A 143 -3.42 -8.72 -15.19
#